data_AF-A0A0G1STB0-F1
#
_entry.id   AF-A0A0G1STB0-F1
#
_cell.length_a   1.000
_cell.length_b   1.000
_cell.length_c   1.000
_cell.angle_alpha   90.00
_cell.angle_beta   90.00
_cell.angle_gamma   90.00
#
_symmetry.space_group_name_H-M   'P 1'
#
loop_
_entity.id
_entity.type
_entity.pdbx_description
1 polymer ?
#
loop_
_entity_poly.entity_id
_entity_poly.type
_entity_poly.pdbx_seq_one_letter_code
_entity_poly.pdbx_strand_id
1 'polypeptide(L)' 'MAEVSIGTLNASLVHPREVFSEAISANAASVIFAHNHPSGDPEPSEDDLSITKRLVEAGKLLGIEVRIQSSKM' A
#
# COMPACT_ATOMS: atom_id res chain seq x y z
N MET A 1 14.00 -3.12 -2.63
CA MET A 1 12.80 -2.46 -2.06
C MET A 1 12.77 -1.07 -2.67
N ALA A 2 11.63 -0.66 -3.22
CA ALA A 2 11.45 0.70 -3.76
C ALA A 2 10.62 1.51 -2.75
N GLU A 3 11.17 2.63 -2.30
CA GLU A 3 10.49 3.56 -1.40
C GLU A 3 9.69 4.55 -2.26
N VAL A 4 8.35 4.54 -2.12
CA VAL A 4 7.46 5.28 -3.04
C VAL A 4 6.80 6.50 -2.39
N SER A 5 6.70 6.52 -1.06
CA SER A 5 6.16 7.67 -0.34
C SER A 5 6.76 7.75 1.06
N ILE A 6 7.07 8.97 1.49
CA ILE A 6 7.47 9.31 2.85
C ILE A 6 6.35 10.17 3.43
N GLY A 7 5.66 9.63 4.44
CA GLY A 7 4.58 10.33 5.13
C GLY A 7 5.10 11.43 6.05
N THR A 8 4.19 12.32 6.45
CA THR A 8 4.36 13.19 7.63
C THR A 8 3.80 12.49 8.87
N LEU A 9 3.84 13.14 10.05
CA LEU A 9 3.36 12.58 11.32
C LEU A 9 1.92 12.00 11.25
N ASN A 10 1.06 12.54 10.36
CA ASN A 10 -0.37 12.23 10.35
C ASN A 10 -0.93 11.76 8.99
N ALA A 11 -0.14 11.73 7.91
CA ALA A 11 -0.63 11.27 6.61
C ALA A 11 0.51 10.97 5.64
N SER A 12 0.38 9.86 4.92
CA SER A 12 1.12 9.60 3.68
C SER A 12 0.15 9.74 2.51
N LEU A 13 0.41 10.70 1.62
CA LEU A 13 -0.37 10.88 0.38
C LEU A 13 0.01 9.77 -0.59
N VAL A 14 -0.56 8.58 -0.41
CA VAL A 14 -0.31 7.43 -1.29
C VAL A 14 -1.27 7.47 -2.47
N HIS A 15 -0.74 7.71 -3.67
CA HIS A 15 -1.53 7.65 -4.89
C HIS A 15 -1.30 6.32 -5.63
N PRO A 16 -2.35 5.55 -5.99
CA PRO A 16 -2.20 4.28 -6.70
C PRO A 16 -1.30 4.36 -7.94
N ARG A 17 -1.45 5.40 -8.76
CA ARG A 17 -0.62 5.62 -9.97
C ARG A 17 0.89 5.59 -9.69
N GLU A 18 1.33 6.05 -8.51
CA GLU A 18 2.74 6.14 -8.15
C GLU A 18 3.23 4.79 -7.62
N VAL A 19 2.49 4.18 -6.70
CA VAL A 19 2.87 2.89 -6.10
C VAL A 19 2.75 1.69 -7.04
N PHE A 20 1.89 1.76 -8.06
CA PHE A 20 1.79 0.71 -9.07
C PHE A 20 2.74 0.92 -10.25
N SER A 21 3.38 2.09 -10.40
CA SER A 21 4.30 2.36 -11.51
C SER A 21 5.42 1.32 -11.58
N GLU A 22 6.08 1.06 -10.45
CA GLU A 22 7.14 0.05 -10.35
C GLU A 22 6.62 -1.37 -10.58
N ALA A 23 5.43 -1.70 -10.05
CA ALA A 23 4.83 -3.01 -10.25
C ALA A 23 4.52 -3.29 -11.73
N ILE A 24 4.05 -2.27 -12.44
CA ILE A 24 3.81 -2.32 -13.89
C ILE A 24 5.13 -2.48 -14.64
N SER A 25 6.13 -1.65 -14.35
CA SER A 25 7.45 -1.72 -14.99
C SER A 25 8.15 -3.07 -14.76
N ALA A 26 7.92 -3.70 -13.61
CA ALA A 26 8.46 -5.01 -13.27
C ALA A 26 7.64 -6.20 -13.82
N ASN A 27 6.53 -5.97 -14.52
CA ASN A 27 5.56 -7.00 -14.93
C ASN A 27 5.10 -7.87 -13.74
N ALA A 28 4.88 -7.26 -12.59
CA ALA A 28 4.53 -7.97 -11.36
C ALA A 28 3.12 -8.57 -11.44
N ALA A 29 2.99 -9.85 -11.06
CA ALA A 29 1.68 -10.51 -10.93
C ALA A 29 0.93 -10.09 -9.65
N SER A 30 1.66 -9.66 -8.63
CA SER A 30 1.10 -9.28 -7.32
C SER A 30 2.04 -8.35 -6.55
N VAL A 31 1.49 -7.59 -5.62
CA VAL A 31 2.22 -6.68 -4.72
C VAL A 31 1.78 -6.86 -3.26
N ILE A 32 2.67 -6.49 -2.34
CA ILE A 32 2.39 -6.34 -0.91
C ILE A 32 2.78 -4.92 -0.52
N PHE A 33 1.88 -4.21 0.16
CA PHE A 33 2.16 -2.88 0.73
C PHE A 33 2.39 -3.00 2.23
N ALA A 34 3.37 -2.28 2.75
CA ALA A 34 3.67 -2.21 4.17
C ALA A 34 3.81 -0.76 4.59
N HIS A 35 3.09 -0.36 5.64
CA HIS A 35 3.38 0.86 6.40
C HIS A 35 4.10 0.47 7.70
N ASN A 36 4.94 1.37 8.20
CA ASN A 36 5.59 1.27 9.50
C ASN A 36 5.06 2.37 10.43
N HIS A 37 4.67 1.99 11.64
CA HIS A 37 4.33 2.91 12.72
C HIS A 37 5.55 3.10 13.62
N PRO A 38 6.18 4.30 13.68
CA PRO A 38 7.33 4.54 14.55
C PRO A 38 7.05 4.32 16.05
N SER A 39 5.77 4.37 16.45
CA SER A 39 5.30 4.06 17.79
C SER A 39 5.47 2.58 18.17
N GLY A 40 5.60 1.68 17.20
CA GLY A 40 5.64 0.23 17.40
C GLY A 40 4.26 -0.43 17.54
N ASP A 41 3.17 0.34 17.51
CA ASP A 41 1.80 -0.19 17.51
C ASP A 41 1.41 -0.63 16.08
N PRO A 42 1.09 -1.91 15.85
CA PRO A 42 0.72 -2.39 14.52
C PRO A 42 -0.76 -2.16 14.18
N GLU A 43 -1.57 -1.64 15.09
CA GLU A 43 -3.00 -1.41 14.87
C GLU A 43 -3.19 -0.43 13.69
N PRO A 44 -3.97 -0.80 12.66
CA PRO A 44 -4.20 0.06 11.51
C PRO A 44 -5.09 1.25 11.91
N SER A 45 -4.72 2.45 11.44
CA SER A 45 -5.60 3.61 11.51
C SER A 45 -6.74 3.52 10.48
N GLU A 46 -7.80 4.32 10.65
CA GLU A 46 -8.85 4.47 9.63
C GLU A 46 -8.29 4.87 8.26
N ASP A 47 -7.24 5.69 8.24
CA ASP A 47 -6.55 6.10 7.02
C ASP A 47 -5.80 4.94 6.38
N ASP A 48 -5.15 4.07 7.18
CA ASP A 48 -4.52 2.85 6.69
C ASP A 48 -5.54 1.91 6.02
N LEU A 49 -6.70 1.74 6.64
CA LEU A 49 -7.79 0.94 6.09
C LEU A 49 -8.34 1.53 4.79
N SER A 50 -8.53 2.84 4.74
CA SER A 50 -9.00 3.57 3.55
C SER A 50 -8.02 3.46 2.38
N ILE A 51 -6.72 3.67 2.63
CA ILE A 51 -5.66 3.52 1.64
C ILE A 51 -5.59 2.08 1.16
N THR A 52 -5.63 1.10 2.06
CA THR A 52 -5.57 -0.33 1.71
C THR A 52 -6.72 -0.71 0.79
N LYS A 53 -7.96 -0.29 1.10
CA LYS A 53 -9.14 -0.53 0.23
C LYS A 53 -8.93 0.06 -1.16
N ARG A 54 -8.49 1.32 -1.25
CA ARG A 54 -8.23 2.00 -2.51
C ARG A 54 -7.15 1.30 -3.35
N LEU A 55 -6.09 0.79 -2.71
CA LEU A 55 -5.02 0.04 -3.38
C LEU A 55 -5.52 -1.30 -3.91
N VAL A 56 -6.31 -2.03 -3.13
CA VAL A 56 -6.93 -3.30 -3.56
C VAL A 56 -7.83 -3.08 -4.78
N GLU A 57 -8.65 -2.03 -4.78
CA GLU A 57 -9.50 -1.69 -5.93
C GLU A 57 -8.68 -1.33 -7.16
N ALA A 58 -7.63 -0.54 -7.01
CA ALA A 58 -6.73 -0.20 -8.11
C ALA A 58 -6.01 -1.44 -8.68
N GLY A 59 -5.51 -2.33 -7.80
CA GLY A 59 -4.87 -3.58 -8.21
C GLY A 59 -5.80 -4.48 -9.03
N LYS A 60 -7.08 -4.58 -8.63
CA LYS A 60 -8.10 -5.30 -9.41
C LYS A 60 -8.27 -4.73 -10.82
N LEU A 61 -8.32 -3.40 -10.95
CA LEU A 61 -8.44 -2.74 -12.26
C LEU A 61 -7.19 -2.94 -13.14
N LEU A 62 -6.02 -2.97 -12.52
CA LEU A 62 -4.73 -3.16 -13.22
C LEU A 62 -4.40 -4.63 -13.52
N GLY A 63 -5.14 -5.59 -12.96
CA GLY A 63 -4.80 -7.00 -13.03
C GLY A 63 -3.57 -7.39 -12.19
N ILE A 64 -3.24 -6.60 -11.17
CA ILE A 64 -2.13 -6.85 -10.24
C ILE A 64 -2.71 -7.09 -8.86
N GLU A 65 -2.60 -8.32 -8.36
CA GLU A 65 -3.19 -8.72 -7.07
C GLU A 65 -2.51 -7.99 -5.90
N VAL A 66 -3.28 -7.32 -5.05
CA VAL A 66 -2.78 -6.80 -3.76
C VAL A 66 -2.96 -7.88 -2.70
N ARG A 67 -1.85 -8.46 -2.24
CA ARG A 67 -1.86 -9.47 -1.17
C ARG A 67 -1.81 -8.81 0.19
N ILE A 68 -2.77 -9.14 1.04
CA ILE A 68 -2.85 -8.66 2.42
C ILE A 68 -2.23 -9.74 3.31
N GLN A 69 -1.19 -9.39 4.08
CA GLN A 69 -0.68 -10.29 5.11
C GLN A 69 -1.70 -10.38 6.25
N SER A 70 -2.09 -11.60 6.63
CA SER A 70 -3.12 -11.91 7.64
C SER A 70 -2.83 -11.43 9.07
N SER A 71 -1.79 -10.63 9.30
CA SER A 71 -1.40 -10.12 10.62
C SER A 71 -1.62 -8.61 10.81
N LYS A 72 -2.29 -7.92 9.89
CA LYS A 72 -2.49 -6.46 9.91
C LYS A 72 -3.86 -6.01 9.41
N MET A 73 -4.90 -6.76 9.77
CA MET A 73 -6.29 -6.27 9.68
C MET A 73 -6.87 -6.19 11.08
#